data_AF-A0A3M1N7Y8-F1
#
_entry.id   AF-A0A3M1N7Y8-F1
#
_cell.length_a   1.000
_cell.length_b   1.000
_cell.length_c   1.000
_cell.angle_alpha   90.00
_cell.angle_beta   90.00
_cell.angle_gamma   90.00
#
_symmetry.space_group_name_H-M   'P 1'
#
loop_
_entity.id
_entity.type
_entity.pdbx_description
1 polymer ?
#
loop_
_entity_poly.entity_id
_entity_poly.type
_entity_poly.pdbx_seq_one_letter_code
_entity_poly.pdbx_strand_id
1 'polypeptide(L)'
;MAEAQSTQAPRRLGEALRRLRQNFRPRARLSIWRLRLVFGLTLLTFSEIVVWQNPTARAWYEWLVLAVMYVALGGFLLDVIVRFQVHTPAAIGLACGIYGLLSGSIVNHGAFHNMPIGLIVRVLGLQVGAAFLALMLFMYVMRGKMPPLLALGCAALVGIAWGIWAAWYPAQPSIGWEVPARQTAQLYLIIPLVALGALYAFFMPRFEVLRELSLSLLWWEMIACGVPLFLSLLIGLLNNRIPALELLLPAAIFAFCLWALHFQQPESDPSILAQITFSAPSLLTYVLLVGPLIFFGILAFDAASGAFFPVGQLLYVIVAGFGSAWLPFASGLIFWAVLRTEYPVRRRRRVK
;
A
#
# COMPACT_ATOMS: atom_id res chain seq x y z
N MET A 1 -40.86 34.60 22.00
CA MET A 1 -40.09 33.37 21.68
C MET A 1 -39.09 33.54 20.52
N ALA A 2 -39.27 34.49 19.58
CA ALA A 2 -38.28 34.75 18.51
C ALA A 2 -36.97 35.42 18.99
N GLU A 3 -36.99 36.15 20.11
CA GLU A 3 -35.81 36.87 20.65
C GLU A 3 -34.73 35.94 21.25
N ALA A 4 -35.09 34.72 21.63
CA ALA A 4 -34.15 33.75 22.21
C ALA A 4 -33.29 33.01 21.17
N GLN A 5 -33.64 33.09 19.88
CA GLN A 5 -32.87 32.43 18.81
C GLN A 5 -31.72 33.31 18.27
N SER A 6 -31.82 34.65 18.34
CA SER A 6 -30.78 35.54 17.81
C SER A 6 -29.48 35.51 18.64
N THR A 7 -29.58 35.23 19.94
CA THR A 7 -28.43 35.16 20.86
C THR A 7 -27.65 33.85 20.78
N GLN A 8 -28.18 32.79 20.13
CA GLN A 8 -27.48 31.51 19.99
C GLN A 8 -26.53 31.45 18.77
N ALA A 9 -26.79 32.22 17.72
CA ALA A 9 -25.99 32.22 16.50
C ALA A 9 -24.50 32.57 16.71
N PRO A 10 -24.11 33.63 17.46
CA PRO A 10 -22.70 33.99 17.64
C PRO A 10 -21.91 32.95 18.45
N ARG A 11 -22.56 32.26 19.40
CA ARG A 11 -21.91 31.19 20.17
C ARG A 11 -21.56 29.98 19.30
N ARG A 12 -22.46 29.59 18.38
CA ARG A 12 -22.22 28.47 17.45
C ARG A 12 -21.06 28.74 16.49
N LEU A 13 -20.94 29.97 15.97
CA LEU A 13 -19.82 30.35 15.10
C LEU A 13 -18.48 30.30 15.86
N GLY A 14 -18.43 30.82 17.08
CA GLY A 14 -17.23 30.80 17.92
C GLY A 14 -16.77 29.37 18.24
N GLU A 15 -17.68 28.47 18.57
CA GLU A 15 -17.38 27.05 18.79
C GLU A 15 -16.91 26.36 17.50
N ALA A 16 -17.55 26.63 16.36
CA ALA A 16 -17.15 26.08 15.06
C ALA A 16 -15.73 26.53 14.67
N LEU A 17 -15.42 27.83 14.81
CA LEU A 17 -14.09 28.38 14.54
C LEU A 17 -13.03 27.82 15.50
N ARG A 18 -13.38 27.65 16.79
CA ARG A 18 -12.48 27.03 17.77
C ARG A 18 -12.19 25.56 17.44
N ARG A 19 -13.21 24.79 17.00
CA ARG A 19 -13.05 23.42 16.51
C ARG A 19 -12.18 23.37 15.25
N LEU A 20 -12.41 24.27 14.28
CA LEU A 20 -11.57 24.38 13.08
C LEU A 20 -10.11 24.67 13.46
N ARG A 21 -9.86 25.67 14.31
CA ARG A 21 -8.51 26.03 14.76
C ARG A 21 -7.82 24.92 15.54
N GLN A 22 -8.56 24.15 16.34
CA GLN A 22 -8.02 22.98 17.04
C GLN A 22 -7.65 21.85 16.08
N ASN A 23 -8.36 21.72 14.95
CA ASN A 23 -8.05 20.72 13.91
C ASN A 23 -6.81 21.10 13.09
N PHE A 24 -6.51 22.40 12.95
CA PHE A 24 -5.32 22.92 12.28
C PHE A 24 -4.14 23.10 13.26
N ARG A 25 -3.58 22.00 13.76
CA ARG A 25 -2.26 22.00 14.41
C ARG A 25 -1.19 21.73 13.35
N PRO A 26 -0.60 22.77 12.70
CA PRO A 26 0.25 22.59 11.53
C PRO A 26 1.48 21.72 11.82
N ARG A 27 2.08 21.85 13.01
CA ARG A 27 3.24 21.03 13.41
C ARG A 27 2.91 19.54 13.50
N ALA A 28 1.82 19.19 14.19
CA ALA A 28 1.39 17.79 14.31
C ALA A 28 1.00 17.20 12.94
N ARG A 29 0.32 17.99 12.10
CA ARG A 29 -0.06 17.57 10.74
C ARG A 29 1.16 17.39 9.84
N LEU A 30 2.19 18.22 9.98
CA LEU A 30 3.44 18.07 9.24
C LEU A 30 4.12 16.72 9.56
N SER A 31 4.17 16.31 10.83
CA SER A 31 4.69 14.98 11.22
C SER A 31 3.92 13.83 10.57
N ILE A 32 2.58 13.92 10.52
CA ILE A 32 1.71 12.94 9.86
C ILE A 32 1.98 12.90 8.34
N TRP A 33 2.14 14.06 7.71
CA TRP A 33 2.45 14.14 6.28
C TRP A 33 3.85 13.61 5.95
N ARG A 34 4.84 13.81 6.83
CA ARG A 34 6.16 13.15 6.69
C ARG A 34 6.04 11.63 6.70
N LEU A 35 5.23 11.09 7.61
CA LEU A 35 4.96 9.66 7.69
C LEU A 35 4.28 9.14 6.40
N ARG A 36 3.23 9.84 5.93
CA ARG A 36 2.56 9.52 4.66
C ARG A 36 3.50 9.61 3.46
N LEU A 37 4.38 10.59 3.45
CA LEU A 37 5.38 10.77 2.39
C LEU A 37 6.34 9.58 2.34
N VAL A 38 6.94 9.20 3.46
CA VAL A 38 7.89 8.07 3.47
C VAL A 38 7.17 6.75 3.17
N PHE A 39 5.95 6.56 3.67
CA PHE A 39 5.16 5.38 3.32
C PHE A 39 4.80 5.35 1.83
N GLY A 40 4.37 6.48 1.26
CA GLY A 40 4.13 6.60 -0.17
C GLY A 40 5.36 6.32 -1.03
N LEU A 41 6.54 6.82 -0.64
CA LEU A 41 7.79 6.52 -1.34
C LEU A 41 8.25 5.06 -1.15
N THR A 42 7.89 4.43 -0.02
CA THR A 42 8.04 2.99 0.17
C THR A 42 7.17 2.24 -0.85
N LEU A 43 5.89 2.63 -0.98
CA LEU A 43 4.96 2.05 -1.96
C LEU A 43 5.47 2.24 -3.40
N LEU A 44 5.93 3.44 -3.77
CA LEU A 44 6.55 3.70 -5.08
C LEU A 44 7.71 2.72 -5.34
N THR A 45 8.61 2.56 -4.37
CA THR A 45 9.77 1.69 -4.52
C THR A 45 9.35 0.24 -4.74
N PHE A 46 8.43 -0.28 -3.92
CA PHE A 46 7.99 -1.67 -4.08
C PHE A 46 7.17 -1.88 -5.36
N SER A 47 6.29 -0.95 -5.72
CA SER A 47 5.37 -1.10 -6.85
C SER A 47 5.99 -0.81 -8.22
N GLU A 48 6.98 0.09 -8.31
CA GLU A 48 7.65 0.42 -9.57
C GLU A 48 8.96 -0.34 -9.76
N ILE A 49 9.76 -0.46 -8.69
CA ILE A 49 11.12 -1.01 -8.76
C ILE A 49 11.12 -2.50 -8.43
N VAL A 50 10.53 -2.90 -7.30
CA VAL A 50 10.53 -4.31 -6.88
C VAL A 50 9.56 -5.17 -7.72
N VAL A 51 8.47 -4.61 -8.21
CA VAL A 51 7.62 -5.31 -9.19
C VAL A 51 8.18 -5.19 -10.62
N TRP A 52 9.18 -4.34 -10.84
CA TRP A 52 9.82 -4.08 -12.14
C TRP A 52 8.84 -3.60 -13.21
N GLN A 53 8.28 -2.40 -13.06
CA GLN A 53 7.36 -1.77 -14.02
C GLN A 53 8.11 -0.98 -15.11
N ASN A 54 9.09 -1.62 -15.76
CA ASN A 54 9.95 -1.00 -16.78
C ASN A 54 10.53 0.37 -16.38
N PRO A 55 11.33 0.43 -15.30
CA PRO A 55 11.81 1.70 -14.76
C PRO A 55 12.72 2.47 -15.74
N THR A 56 13.33 1.78 -16.70
CA THR A 56 14.20 2.36 -17.73
C THR A 56 13.44 3.14 -18.80
N ALA A 57 12.15 2.87 -19.00
CA ALA A 57 11.34 3.56 -20.02
C ALA A 57 10.80 4.93 -19.54
N ARG A 58 10.97 5.27 -18.27
CA ARG A 58 10.36 6.46 -17.68
C ARG A 58 11.31 7.65 -17.72
N ALA A 59 10.80 8.79 -18.19
CA ALA A 59 11.54 10.05 -18.10
C ALA A 59 11.64 10.55 -16.64
N TRP A 60 12.66 11.37 -16.33
CA TRP A 60 12.92 11.82 -14.97
C TRP A 60 11.73 12.60 -14.35
N TYR A 61 10.97 13.35 -15.13
CA TYR A 61 9.80 14.09 -14.64
C TYR A 61 8.60 13.18 -14.33
N GLU A 62 8.50 12.03 -15.00
CA GLU A 62 7.45 11.05 -14.72
C GLU A 62 7.62 10.46 -13.32
N TRP A 63 8.87 10.29 -12.87
CA TRP A 63 9.16 9.87 -11.50
C TRP A 63 8.64 10.86 -10.46
N LEU A 64 8.68 12.17 -10.74
CA LEU A 64 8.10 13.18 -9.84
C LEU A 64 6.58 13.06 -9.79
N VAL A 65 5.93 12.86 -10.93
CA VAL A 65 4.48 12.63 -10.99
C VAL A 65 4.10 11.37 -10.23
N LEU A 66 4.81 10.26 -10.45
CA LEU A 66 4.61 9.01 -9.72
C LEU A 66 4.81 9.20 -8.23
N ALA A 67 5.83 9.94 -7.80
CA ALA A 67 6.04 10.24 -6.39
C ALA A 67 4.82 10.92 -5.76
N VAL A 68 4.24 11.92 -6.44
CA VAL A 68 3.00 12.58 -5.98
C VAL A 68 1.84 11.57 -5.90
N MET A 69 1.66 10.74 -6.92
CA MET A 69 0.59 9.73 -6.96
C MET A 69 0.73 8.69 -5.84
N TYR A 70 1.94 8.18 -5.61
CA TYR A 70 2.20 7.19 -4.57
C TYR A 70 2.13 7.77 -3.16
N VAL A 71 2.48 9.05 -2.96
CA VAL A 71 2.21 9.75 -1.69
C VAL A 71 0.71 9.89 -1.44
N ALA A 72 -0.08 10.20 -2.47
CA ALA A 72 -1.53 10.21 -2.37
C ALA A 72 -2.11 8.83 -2.03
N LEU A 73 -1.65 7.77 -2.72
CA LEU A 73 -2.04 6.39 -2.44
C LEU A 73 -1.62 5.93 -1.04
N GLY A 74 -0.42 6.28 -0.59
CA GLY A 74 0.06 5.97 0.76
C GLY A 74 -0.79 6.65 1.84
N GLY A 75 -1.14 7.92 1.64
CA GLY A 75 -2.07 8.64 2.51
C GLY A 75 -3.45 7.99 2.55
N PHE A 76 -3.99 7.61 1.38
CA PHE A 76 -5.29 6.94 1.26
C PHE A 76 -5.28 5.55 1.92
N LEU A 77 -4.26 4.74 1.69
CA LEU A 77 -4.14 3.40 2.27
C LEU A 77 -4.04 3.46 3.81
N LEU A 78 -3.26 4.40 4.36
CA LEU A 78 -3.20 4.60 5.82
C LEU A 78 -4.56 5.07 6.37
N ASP A 79 -5.29 5.92 5.65
CA ASP A 79 -6.66 6.31 6.04
C ASP A 79 -7.60 5.11 6.04
N VAL A 80 -7.59 4.27 5.00
CA VAL A 80 -8.39 3.03 4.95
C VAL A 80 -8.07 2.14 6.13
N ILE A 81 -6.79 1.89 6.43
CA ILE A 81 -6.36 1.03 7.55
C ILE A 81 -6.91 1.54 8.88
N VAL A 82 -6.83 2.85 9.14
CA VAL A 82 -7.33 3.44 10.40
C VAL A 82 -8.85 3.54 10.43
N ARG A 83 -9.48 3.99 9.34
CA ARG A 83 -10.93 4.22 9.26
C ARG A 83 -11.73 2.93 9.36
N PHE A 84 -11.19 1.83 8.83
CA PHE A 84 -11.79 0.50 8.95
C PHE A 84 -11.18 -0.36 10.07
N GLN A 85 -10.30 0.21 10.91
CA GLN A 85 -9.66 -0.49 12.03
C GLN A 85 -9.05 -1.85 11.62
N VAL A 86 -8.31 -1.84 10.51
CA VAL A 86 -7.72 -3.03 9.90
C VAL A 86 -6.66 -3.63 10.84
N HIS A 87 -6.97 -4.78 11.44
CA HIS A 87 -6.07 -5.47 12.39
C HIS A 87 -5.88 -6.96 12.08
N THR A 88 -6.74 -7.57 11.26
CA THR A 88 -6.61 -8.98 10.88
C THR A 88 -5.83 -9.14 9.58
N PRO A 89 -5.13 -10.27 9.35
CA PRO A 89 -4.45 -10.54 8.08
C PRO A 89 -5.38 -10.46 6.86
N ALA A 90 -6.63 -10.92 6.99
CA ALA A 90 -7.64 -10.86 5.92
C ALA A 90 -7.99 -9.40 5.56
N ALA A 91 -8.23 -8.56 6.57
CA ALA A 91 -8.52 -7.14 6.36
C ALA A 91 -7.32 -6.38 5.79
N ILE A 92 -6.09 -6.72 6.21
CA ILE A 92 -4.86 -6.18 5.61
C ILE A 92 -4.81 -6.55 4.13
N GLY A 93 -5.13 -7.80 3.78
CA GLY A 93 -5.26 -8.26 2.41
C GLY A 93 -6.23 -7.39 1.60
N LEU A 94 -7.43 -7.12 2.12
CA LEU A 94 -8.42 -6.24 1.45
C LEU A 94 -7.92 -4.80 1.30
N ALA A 95 -7.29 -4.22 2.32
CA ALA A 95 -6.73 -2.87 2.25
C ALA A 95 -5.61 -2.77 1.21
N CYS A 96 -4.69 -3.75 1.18
CA CYS A 96 -3.67 -3.88 0.13
C CYS A 96 -4.31 -4.14 -1.24
N GLY A 97 -5.44 -4.86 -1.30
CA GLY A 97 -6.28 -5.06 -2.47
C GLY A 97 -6.79 -3.78 -3.09
N ILE A 98 -7.37 -2.90 -2.27
CA ILE A 98 -7.81 -1.55 -2.65
C ILE A 98 -6.65 -0.76 -3.24
N TYR A 99 -5.48 -0.76 -2.59
CA TYR A 99 -4.28 -0.14 -3.15
C TYR A 99 -3.89 -0.74 -4.49
N GLY A 100 -3.85 -2.07 -4.58
CA GLY A 100 -3.45 -2.80 -5.78
C GLY A 100 -4.33 -2.41 -6.96
N LEU A 101 -5.65 -2.39 -6.76
CA LEU A 101 -6.65 -1.96 -7.75
C LEU A 101 -6.43 -0.52 -8.19
N LEU A 102 -6.23 0.42 -7.26
CA LEU A 102 -5.98 1.82 -7.61
C LEU A 102 -4.65 2.00 -8.35
N SER A 103 -3.54 1.47 -7.84
CA SER A 103 -2.23 1.56 -8.52
C SER A 103 -2.27 0.88 -9.89
N GLY A 104 -2.74 -0.36 -9.95
CA GLY A 104 -2.77 -1.16 -11.18
C GLY A 104 -3.72 -0.63 -12.26
N SER A 105 -4.82 0.01 -11.88
CA SER A 105 -5.81 0.53 -12.83
C SER A 105 -5.59 2.01 -13.17
N ILE A 106 -5.20 2.84 -12.21
CA ILE A 106 -5.16 4.31 -12.39
C ILE A 106 -3.73 4.82 -12.64
N VAL A 107 -2.72 4.23 -11.99
CA VAL A 107 -1.32 4.70 -12.09
C VAL A 107 -0.60 3.97 -13.21
N ASN A 108 -0.66 2.64 -13.19
CA ASN A 108 0.13 1.79 -14.07
C ASN A 108 -0.64 1.28 -15.29
N HIS A 109 -1.97 1.37 -15.28
CA HIS A 109 -2.87 0.84 -16.32
C HIS A 109 -2.67 -0.66 -16.63
N GLY A 110 -1.90 -1.38 -15.81
CA GLY A 110 -1.56 -2.79 -16.01
C GLY A 110 -2.76 -3.73 -15.89
N ALA A 111 -3.88 -3.27 -15.30
CA ALA A 111 -5.14 -3.99 -15.24
C ALA A 111 -5.69 -4.35 -16.62
N PHE A 112 -5.52 -3.44 -17.59
CA PHE A 112 -6.18 -3.48 -18.90
C PHE A 112 -5.32 -4.17 -19.96
N HIS A 113 -4.06 -4.45 -19.65
CA HIS A 113 -3.21 -5.23 -20.53
C HIS A 113 -3.55 -6.72 -20.43
N ASN A 114 -4.22 -7.26 -21.45
CA ASN A 114 -4.69 -8.66 -21.52
C ASN A 114 -5.66 -9.03 -20.39
N MET A 115 -6.74 -8.25 -20.24
CA MET A 115 -7.86 -8.59 -19.37
C MET A 115 -8.43 -9.99 -19.69
N PRO A 116 -8.75 -10.84 -18.70
CA PRO A 116 -8.71 -10.60 -17.25
C PRO A 116 -7.36 -10.94 -16.58
N ILE A 117 -6.42 -11.52 -17.32
CA ILE A 117 -5.15 -12.04 -16.77
C ILE A 117 -4.30 -10.89 -16.20
N GLY A 118 -4.26 -9.73 -16.87
CA GLY A 118 -3.56 -8.54 -16.36
C GLY A 118 -4.04 -8.12 -14.97
N LEU A 119 -5.36 -8.09 -14.77
CA LEU A 119 -5.99 -7.82 -13.47
C LEU A 119 -5.59 -8.86 -12.42
N ILE A 120 -5.60 -10.15 -12.75
CA ILE A 120 -5.25 -11.20 -11.79
C ILE A 120 -3.77 -11.13 -11.42
N VAL A 121 -2.87 -11.14 -12.40
CA VAL A 121 -1.44 -11.30 -12.14
C VAL A 121 -0.79 -9.99 -11.71
N ARG A 122 -0.99 -8.91 -12.48
CA ARG A 122 -0.28 -7.65 -12.23
C ARG A 122 -0.93 -6.88 -11.08
N VAL A 123 -2.26 -6.80 -11.06
CA VAL A 123 -2.98 -5.94 -10.12
C VAL A 123 -3.24 -6.68 -8.80
N LEU A 124 -4.02 -7.76 -8.83
CA LEU A 124 -4.39 -8.53 -7.65
C LEU A 124 -3.21 -9.36 -7.12
N GLY A 125 -2.27 -9.75 -7.97
CA GLY A 125 -1.07 -10.48 -7.58
C GLY A 125 0.04 -9.55 -7.11
N LEU A 126 0.77 -8.96 -8.07
CA LEU A 126 2.00 -8.19 -7.80
C LEU A 126 1.74 -6.90 -7.01
N GLN A 127 0.77 -6.07 -7.40
CA GLN A 127 0.57 -4.78 -6.74
C GLN A 127 0.02 -4.93 -5.31
N VAL A 128 -0.84 -5.93 -5.05
CA VAL A 128 -1.26 -6.27 -3.69
C VAL A 128 -0.09 -6.79 -2.86
N GLY A 129 0.73 -7.68 -3.43
CA GLY A 129 1.96 -8.16 -2.78
C GLY A 129 2.94 -7.02 -2.47
N ALA A 130 3.12 -6.07 -3.38
CA ALA A 130 3.96 -4.89 -3.19
C ALA A 130 3.46 -4.02 -2.04
N ALA A 131 2.15 -3.75 -1.96
CA ALA A 131 1.57 -3.03 -0.83
C ALA A 131 1.77 -3.76 0.50
N PHE A 132 1.59 -5.07 0.50
CA PHE A 132 1.79 -5.89 1.70
C PHE A 132 3.25 -5.81 2.18
N LEU A 133 4.21 -5.99 1.28
CA LEU A 133 5.64 -5.88 1.59
C LEU A 133 6.04 -4.48 2.05
N ALA A 134 5.54 -3.44 1.38
CA ALA A 134 5.77 -2.05 1.77
C ALA A 134 5.22 -1.75 3.16
N LEU A 135 3.99 -2.21 3.47
CA LEU A 135 3.37 -2.05 4.78
C LEU A 135 4.17 -2.81 5.85
N MET A 136 4.55 -4.06 5.59
CA MET A 136 5.34 -4.86 6.54
C MET A 136 6.71 -4.21 6.81
N LEU A 137 7.43 -3.78 5.78
CA LEU A 137 8.71 -3.07 5.94
C LEU A 137 8.52 -1.80 6.78
N PHE A 138 7.55 -0.96 6.40
CA PHE A 138 7.22 0.27 7.12
C PHE A 138 6.94 -0.03 8.59
N MET A 139 6.10 -1.02 8.88
CA MET A 139 5.77 -1.43 10.24
C MET A 139 6.98 -1.92 11.04
N TYR A 140 7.82 -2.79 10.48
CA TYR A 140 9.00 -3.30 11.19
C TYR A 140 10.00 -2.19 11.51
N VAL A 141 10.25 -1.31 10.55
CA VAL A 141 11.18 -0.18 10.72
C VAL A 141 10.64 0.79 11.78
N MET A 142 9.36 1.14 11.72
CA MET A 142 8.74 2.08 12.67
C MET A 142 8.57 1.50 14.08
N ARG A 143 8.51 0.18 14.24
CA ARG A 143 8.47 -0.48 15.56
C ARG A 143 9.80 -0.39 16.32
N GLY A 144 10.91 -0.09 15.64
CA GLY A 144 12.22 0.03 16.27
C GLY A 144 12.79 -1.28 16.84
N LYS A 145 12.16 -2.43 16.58
CA LYS A 145 12.58 -3.75 17.08
C LYS A 145 13.37 -4.51 16.02
N MET A 146 14.29 -5.37 16.47
CA MET A 146 14.97 -6.29 15.55
C MET A 146 13.94 -7.18 14.84
N PRO A 147 14.08 -7.37 13.51
CA PRO A 147 13.18 -8.23 12.76
C PRO A 147 13.37 -9.69 13.19
N PRO A 148 12.29 -10.48 13.28
CA PRO A 148 12.42 -11.91 13.54
C PRO A 148 13.09 -12.62 12.35
N LEU A 149 13.72 -13.78 12.59
CA LEU A 149 14.41 -14.54 11.54
C LEU A 149 13.52 -14.87 10.34
N LEU A 150 12.23 -15.14 10.59
CA LEU A 150 11.24 -15.36 9.53
C LEU A 150 11.14 -14.16 8.58
N ALA A 151 11.16 -12.92 9.11
CA ALA A 151 11.08 -11.71 8.29
C ALA A 151 12.35 -11.53 7.43
N LEU A 152 13.51 -11.91 7.95
CA LEU A 152 14.77 -11.93 7.19
C LEU A 152 14.71 -12.97 6.06
N GLY A 153 14.19 -14.16 6.34
CA GLY A 153 13.96 -15.21 5.34
C GLY A 153 12.98 -14.76 4.26
N CYS A 154 11.87 -14.13 4.63
CA CYS A 154 10.92 -13.56 3.68
C CYS A 154 11.55 -12.47 2.81
N ALA A 155 12.38 -11.60 3.38
CA ALA A 155 13.07 -10.56 2.62
C ALA A 155 14.07 -11.14 1.62
N ALA A 156 14.81 -12.19 2.00
CA ALA A 156 15.67 -12.93 1.09
C ALA A 156 14.86 -13.58 -0.06
N LEU A 157 13.74 -14.24 0.24
CA LEU A 157 12.86 -14.84 -0.77
C LEU A 157 12.27 -13.79 -1.73
N VAL A 158 11.88 -12.62 -1.23
CA VAL A 158 11.45 -11.49 -2.05
C VAL A 158 12.57 -11.00 -2.94
N GLY A 159 13.80 -10.93 -2.44
CA GLY A 159 15.00 -10.65 -3.23
C GLY A 159 15.14 -11.65 -4.38
N ILE A 160 15.12 -12.96 -4.08
CA ILE A 160 15.22 -14.01 -5.10
C ILE A 160 14.12 -13.87 -6.16
N ALA A 161 12.87 -13.69 -5.73
CA ALA A 161 11.74 -13.50 -6.62
C ALA A 161 11.91 -12.26 -7.51
N TRP A 162 12.38 -11.14 -6.95
CA TRP A 162 12.72 -9.94 -7.72
C TRP A 162 13.78 -10.22 -8.77
N GLY A 163 14.88 -10.88 -8.41
CA GLY A 163 15.99 -11.13 -9.34
C GLY A 163 15.56 -11.99 -10.53
N ILE A 164 14.81 -13.05 -10.26
CA ILE A 164 14.20 -13.90 -11.30
C ILE A 164 13.25 -13.07 -12.17
N TRP A 165 12.36 -12.30 -11.54
CA TRP A 165 11.34 -11.52 -12.24
C TRP A 165 11.94 -10.43 -13.13
N ALA A 166 12.90 -9.65 -12.63
CA ALA A 166 13.55 -8.56 -13.35
C ALA A 166 14.39 -9.06 -14.54
N ALA A 167 14.97 -10.26 -14.45
CA ALA A 167 15.69 -10.89 -15.56
C ALA A 167 14.73 -11.52 -16.59
N TRP A 168 13.70 -12.23 -16.14
CA TRP A 168 12.83 -13.04 -17.00
C TRP A 168 11.69 -12.26 -17.64
N TYR A 169 11.04 -11.35 -16.90
CA TYR A 169 9.82 -10.69 -17.36
C TYR A 169 10.03 -9.81 -18.60
N PRO A 170 11.08 -8.96 -18.66
CA PRO A 170 11.35 -8.16 -19.85
C PRO A 170 11.72 -9.01 -21.08
N ALA A 171 12.29 -10.20 -20.87
CA ALA A 171 12.72 -11.09 -21.94
C ALA A 171 11.55 -11.76 -22.69
N GLN A 172 10.31 -11.58 -22.24
CA GLN A 172 9.15 -12.15 -22.91
C GLN A 172 8.83 -11.40 -24.22
N PRO A 173 8.68 -12.13 -25.35
CA PRO A 173 8.36 -11.50 -26.63
C PRO A 173 7.06 -10.67 -26.63
N SER A 174 6.08 -11.05 -25.81
CA SER A 174 4.79 -10.39 -25.69
C SER A 174 4.83 -9.06 -24.92
N ILE A 175 5.92 -8.79 -24.20
CA ILE A 175 6.05 -7.60 -23.34
C ILE A 175 6.72 -6.45 -24.10
N GLY A 176 7.64 -6.75 -25.03
CA GLY A 176 8.30 -5.75 -25.87
C GLY A 176 9.22 -4.81 -25.09
N TRP A 177 9.71 -5.23 -23.91
CA TRP A 177 10.68 -4.46 -23.13
C TRP A 177 12.09 -4.91 -23.47
N GLU A 178 13.04 -3.99 -23.36
CA GLU A 178 14.45 -4.34 -23.44
C GLU A 178 14.88 -5.03 -22.14
N VAL A 179 15.64 -6.12 -22.26
CA VAL A 179 16.25 -6.77 -21.10
C VAL A 179 17.32 -5.83 -20.54
N PRO A 180 17.18 -5.33 -19.30
CA PRO A 180 18.12 -4.39 -18.74
C PRO A 180 19.49 -5.04 -18.59
N ALA A 181 20.55 -4.27 -18.89
CA ALA A 181 21.89 -4.69 -18.49
C ALA A 181 21.97 -4.89 -16.97
N ARG A 182 22.76 -5.87 -16.54
CA ARG A 182 22.94 -6.23 -15.12
C ARG A 182 23.22 -5.01 -14.22
N GLN A 183 24.15 -4.15 -14.65
CA GLN A 183 24.51 -2.94 -13.91
C GLN A 183 23.32 -1.99 -13.76
N THR A 184 22.55 -1.81 -14.83
CA THR A 184 21.33 -0.99 -14.81
C THR A 184 20.32 -1.57 -13.81
N ALA A 185 20.03 -2.87 -13.86
CA ALA A 185 19.10 -3.50 -12.92
C ALA A 185 19.52 -3.34 -11.45
N GLN A 186 20.81 -3.52 -11.17
CA GLN A 186 21.36 -3.32 -9.83
C GLN A 186 21.23 -1.86 -9.36
N LEU A 187 21.54 -0.89 -10.20
CA LEU A 187 21.43 0.54 -9.86
C LEU A 187 19.98 0.93 -9.57
N TYR A 188 19.04 0.49 -10.41
CA TYR A 188 17.62 0.75 -10.19
C TYR A 188 17.07 0.10 -8.92
N LEU A 189 17.65 -1.01 -8.45
CA LEU A 189 17.28 -1.59 -7.16
C LEU A 189 17.94 -0.86 -5.98
N ILE A 190 19.26 -0.68 -6.04
CA ILE A 190 20.06 -0.20 -4.90
C ILE A 190 19.77 1.28 -4.62
N ILE A 191 19.75 2.15 -5.64
CA ILE A 191 19.63 3.60 -5.42
C ILE A 191 18.32 3.96 -4.70
N PRO A 192 17.12 3.52 -5.14
CA PRO A 192 15.87 3.85 -4.46
C PRO A 192 15.79 3.27 -3.05
N LEU A 193 16.33 2.06 -2.83
CA LEU A 193 16.38 1.47 -1.49
C LEU A 193 17.32 2.25 -0.56
N VAL A 194 18.51 2.63 -1.01
CA VAL A 194 19.41 3.48 -0.20
C VAL A 194 18.76 4.84 0.08
N ALA A 195 18.13 5.46 -0.91
CA ALA A 195 17.41 6.72 -0.74
C ALA A 195 16.26 6.56 0.27
N LEU A 196 15.54 5.44 0.24
CA LEU A 196 14.48 5.13 1.19
C LEU A 196 15.04 4.94 2.62
N GLY A 197 16.18 4.27 2.79
CA GLY A 197 16.87 4.16 4.07
C GLY A 197 17.26 5.53 4.63
N ALA A 198 17.75 6.44 3.78
CA ALA A 198 18.02 7.83 4.18
C ALA A 198 16.74 8.57 4.59
N LEU A 199 15.63 8.39 3.86
CA LEU A 199 14.34 8.97 4.24
C LEU A 199 13.87 8.48 5.62
N TYR A 200 13.98 7.19 5.92
CA TYR A 200 13.68 6.65 7.25
C TYR A 200 14.59 7.24 8.33
N ALA A 201 15.87 7.45 8.04
CA ALA A 201 16.83 8.00 9.01
C ALA A 201 16.60 9.48 9.33
N PHE A 202 16.27 10.30 8.31
CA PHE A 202 16.30 11.76 8.39
C PHE A 202 14.92 12.44 8.40
N PHE A 203 13.91 11.86 7.73
CA PHE A 203 12.60 12.52 7.56
C PHE A 203 11.55 12.05 8.57
N MET A 204 11.76 10.89 9.19
CA MET A 204 10.78 10.34 10.12
C MET A 204 10.75 11.11 11.45
N PRO A 205 9.55 11.43 11.97
CA PRO A 205 9.43 12.05 13.29
C PRO A 205 9.94 11.08 14.36
N ARG A 206 10.80 11.58 15.25
CA ARG A 206 11.30 10.83 16.42
C ARG A 206 10.55 11.31 17.66
N PHE A 207 10.16 10.37 18.53
CA PHE A 207 9.62 10.66 19.87
C PHE A 207 8.25 11.35 19.95
N GLU A 208 7.43 11.28 18.90
CA GLU A 208 6.05 11.78 18.96
C GLU A 208 5.05 10.63 19.13
N VAL A 209 4.23 10.68 20.18
CA VAL A 209 3.09 9.78 20.34
C VAL A 209 2.00 10.20 19.36
N LEU A 210 2.07 9.68 18.13
CA LEU A 210 1.01 9.84 17.15
C LEU A 210 -0.16 8.94 17.53
N ARG A 211 -1.32 9.54 17.78
CA ARG A 211 -2.57 8.78 17.95
C ARG A 211 -2.98 8.21 16.61
N GLU A 212 -3.40 6.95 16.58
CA GLU A 212 -3.86 6.27 15.38
C GLU A 212 -4.89 7.09 14.59
N LEU A 213 -5.92 7.61 15.28
CA LEU A 213 -6.97 8.45 14.69
C LEU A 213 -6.44 9.70 13.97
N SER A 214 -5.25 10.19 14.33
CA SER A 214 -4.64 11.34 13.66
C SER A 214 -4.13 11.02 12.25
N LEU A 215 -3.90 9.75 11.93
CA LEU A 215 -3.52 9.30 10.59
C LEU A 215 -4.68 9.34 9.59
N SER A 216 -5.93 9.44 10.07
CA SER A 216 -7.08 9.66 9.18
C SER A 216 -6.93 10.97 8.39
N LEU A 217 -7.29 10.91 7.11
CA LEU A 217 -7.33 12.05 6.21
C LEU A 217 -8.46 12.98 6.63
N LEU A 218 -8.13 14.26 6.82
CA LEU A 218 -9.14 15.31 6.87
C LEU A 218 -9.81 15.45 5.50
N TRP A 219 -10.99 16.05 5.46
CA TRP A 219 -11.73 16.23 4.21
C TRP A 219 -10.93 16.94 3.11
N TRP A 220 -10.14 17.96 3.45
CA TRP A 220 -9.30 18.66 2.48
C TRP A 220 -8.06 17.84 2.08
N GLU A 221 -7.55 16.99 2.98
CA GLU A 221 -6.47 16.04 2.68
C GLU A 221 -6.97 14.94 1.74
N MET A 222 -8.24 14.51 1.88
CA MET A 222 -8.89 13.61 0.93
C MET A 222 -8.97 14.24 -0.46
N ILE A 223 -9.29 15.54 -0.56
CA ILE A 223 -9.26 16.27 -1.85
C ILE A 223 -7.83 16.32 -2.39
N ALA A 224 -6.84 16.67 -1.55
CA ALA A 224 -5.45 16.77 -1.97
C ALA A 224 -4.88 15.43 -2.47
N CYS A 225 -5.23 14.31 -1.84
CA CYS A 225 -4.87 12.97 -2.33
C CYS A 225 -5.74 12.53 -3.52
N GLY A 226 -7.03 12.90 -3.53
CA GLY A 226 -7.99 12.47 -4.55
C GLY A 226 -7.75 13.13 -5.90
N VAL A 227 -7.37 14.41 -5.93
CA VAL A 227 -7.18 15.17 -7.19
C VAL A 227 -6.13 14.55 -8.10
N PRO A 228 -4.90 14.22 -7.65
CA PRO A 228 -3.91 13.55 -8.52
C PRO A 228 -4.40 12.21 -9.08
N LEU A 229 -5.09 11.40 -8.26
CA LEU A 229 -5.63 10.11 -8.69
C LEU A 229 -6.76 10.28 -9.71
N PHE A 230 -7.65 11.24 -9.48
CA PHE A 230 -8.72 11.58 -10.40
C PHE A 230 -8.19 12.11 -11.73
N LEU A 231 -7.18 12.98 -11.71
CA LEU A 231 -6.55 13.49 -12.92
C LEU A 231 -5.89 12.37 -13.72
N SER A 232 -5.21 11.43 -13.08
CA SER A 232 -4.64 10.26 -13.78
C SER A 232 -5.71 9.37 -14.40
N LEU A 233 -6.81 9.12 -13.69
CA LEU A 233 -7.95 8.40 -14.24
C LEU A 233 -8.51 9.11 -15.49
N LEU A 234 -8.73 10.43 -15.41
CA LEU A 234 -9.25 11.23 -16.51
C LEU A 234 -8.30 11.22 -17.72
N ILE A 235 -7.00 11.43 -17.49
CA ILE A 235 -5.97 11.39 -18.54
C ILE A 235 -5.90 9.99 -19.17
N GLY A 236 -6.00 8.93 -18.36
CA GLY A 236 -6.03 7.55 -18.83
C GLY A 236 -7.25 7.25 -19.71
N LEU A 237 -8.43 7.74 -19.34
CA LEU A 237 -9.66 7.65 -20.13
C LEU A 237 -9.55 8.44 -21.44
N LEU A 238 -9.08 9.68 -21.38
CA LEU A 238 -8.94 10.56 -22.56
C LEU A 238 -7.95 10.01 -23.58
N ASN A 239 -6.89 9.34 -23.11
CA ASN A 239 -5.89 8.71 -23.97
C ASN A 239 -6.24 7.27 -24.38
N ASN A 240 -7.47 6.80 -24.08
CA ASN A 240 -7.92 5.43 -24.33
C ASN A 240 -6.98 4.35 -23.74
N ARG A 241 -6.26 4.68 -22.66
CA ARG A 241 -5.41 3.74 -21.88
C ARG A 241 -6.23 2.96 -20.86
N ILE A 242 -7.38 3.51 -20.46
CA ILE A 242 -8.36 2.92 -19.56
C ILE A 242 -9.65 2.74 -20.36
N PRO A 243 -9.97 1.56 -20.89
CA PRO A 243 -11.25 1.33 -21.55
C PRO A 243 -12.38 1.45 -20.53
N ALA A 244 -13.35 2.34 -20.77
CA ALA A 244 -14.40 2.67 -19.80
C ALA A 244 -15.22 1.44 -19.36
N LEU A 245 -15.47 0.49 -20.28
CA LEU A 245 -16.17 -0.75 -19.98
C LEU A 245 -15.33 -1.68 -19.10
N GLU A 246 -14.03 -1.81 -19.38
CA GLU A 246 -13.13 -2.68 -18.60
C GLU A 246 -12.89 -2.15 -17.19
N LEU A 247 -13.01 -0.83 -16.98
CA LEU A 247 -12.93 -0.19 -15.65
C LEU A 247 -14.03 -0.66 -14.69
N LEU A 248 -15.17 -1.17 -15.20
CA LEU A 248 -16.26 -1.65 -14.35
C LEU A 248 -15.83 -2.79 -13.43
N LEU A 249 -15.00 -3.72 -13.92
CA LEU A 249 -14.58 -4.89 -13.13
C LEU A 249 -13.66 -4.49 -11.96
N PRO A 250 -12.56 -3.74 -12.14
CA PRO A 250 -11.75 -3.25 -11.03
C PRO A 250 -12.55 -2.36 -10.07
N ALA A 251 -13.46 -1.53 -10.57
CA ALA A 251 -14.33 -0.70 -9.75
C ALA A 251 -15.30 -1.53 -8.88
N ALA A 252 -15.89 -2.59 -9.44
CA ALA A 252 -16.74 -3.50 -8.71
C ALA A 252 -15.97 -4.25 -7.60
N ILE A 253 -14.76 -4.74 -7.91
CA ILE A 253 -13.90 -5.42 -6.92
C ILE A 253 -13.48 -4.43 -5.83
N PHE A 254 -13.16 -3.18 -6.19
CA PHE A 254 -12.81 -2.12 -5.24
C PHE A 254 -13.97 -1.83 -4.29
N ALA A 255 -15.18 -1.65 -4.83
CA ALA A 255 -16.38 -1.44 -4.03
C ALA A 255 -16.67 -2.64 -3.11
N PHE A 256 -16.49 -3.86 -3.60
CA PHE A 256 -16.60 -5.08 -2.81
C PHE A 256 -15.58 -5.13 -1.66
N CYS A 257 -14.32 -4.74 -1.89
CA CYS A 257 -13.32 -4.68 -0.83
C CYS A 257 -13.68 -3.67 0.27
N LEU A 258 -14.16 -2.48 -0.12
CA LEU A 258 -14.64 -1.47 0.84
C LEU A 258 -15.85 -1.97 1.63
N TRP A 259 -16.80 -2.62 0.93
CA TRP A 259 -17.98 -3.22 1.55
C TRP A 259 -17.59 -4.32 2.54
N ALA A 260 -16.68 -5.23 2.19
CA ALA A 260 -16.21 -6.28 3.08
C ALA A 260 -15.44 -5.73 4.29
N LEU A 261 -14.62 -4.68 4.11
CA LEU A 261 -13.96 -3.98 5.22
C LEU A 261 -14.95 -3.32 6.17
N HIS A 262 -16.10 -2.85 5.68
CA HIS A 262 -17.14 -2.25 6.52
C HIS A 262 -17.69 -3.25 7.56
N PHE A 263 -17.86 -4.53 7.20
CA PHE A 263 -18.32 -5.58 8.14
C PHE A 263 -17.28 -6.00 9.16
N GLN A 264 -16.01 -5.65 8.94
CA GLN A 264 -14.95 -6.08 9.84
C GLN A 264 -15.00 -5.34 11.19
N GLN A 265 -15.61 -4.15 11.27
CA GLN A 265 -15.52 -3.22 12.41
C GLN A 265 -16.02 -3.81 13.74
N PRO A 266 -15.14 -4.30 14.65
CA PRO A 266 -15.54 -4.59 16.02
C PRO A 266 -15.26 -3.31 16.83
N GLU A 267 -16.24 -2.79 17.57
CA GLU A 267 -16.17 -1.47 18.22
C GLU A 267 -14.99 -1.23 19.19
N SER A 268 -14.13 -2.22 19.48
CA SER A 268 -13.12 -2.15 20.54
C SER A 268 -11.68 -2.51 20.17
N ASP A 269 -11.40 -3.11 19.00
CA ASP A 269 -10.03 -3.53 18.68
C ASP A 269 -9.29 -2.44 17.87
N PRO A 270 -8.12 -1.99 18.34
CA PRO A 270 -7.36 -0.95 17.63
C PRO A 270 -6.73 -1.52 16.34
N SER A 271 -6.46 -0.69 15.32
CA SER A 271 -5.85 -1.19 14.08
C SER A 271 -4.43 -1.71 14.31
N ILE A 272 -3.90 -2.41 13.30
CA ILE A 272 -2.52 -2.89 13.32
C ILE A 272 -1.48 -1.76 13.53
N LEU A 273 -1.84 -0.51 13.18
CA LEU A 273 -0.98 0.65 13.35
C LEU A 273 -0.90 1.11 14.82
N ALA A 274 -1.88 0.80 15.67
CA ALA A 274 -1.84 1.15 17.09
C ALA A 274 -0.72 0.42 17.85
N GLN A 275 -0.30 -0.74 17.35
CA GLN A 275 0.82 -1.50 17.91
C GLN A 275 2.19 -0.84 17.62
N ILE A 276 2.21 0.17 16.74
CA ILE A 276 3.42 0.90 16.38
C ILE A 276 3.57 2.05 17.38
N THR A 277 4.34 1.80 18.44
CA THR A 277 4.92 2.91 19.20
C THR A 277 5.99 3.54 18.29
N PHE A 278 5.72 4.74 17.78
CA PHE A 278 6.64 5.52 16.92
C PHE A 278 7.84 6.05 17.73
N SER A 279 8.54 5.14 18.41
CA SER A 279 9.53 5.41 19.43
C SER A 279 10.87 5.80 18.81
N ALA A 280 11.25 5.20 17.69
CA ALA A 280 12.18 5.73 16.70
C ALA A 280 12.29 4.71 15.55
N PRO A 281 12.33 5.14 14.27
CA PRO A 281 12.64 4.24 13.17
C PRO A 281 14.02 3.60 13.39
N SER A 282 14.11 2.27 13.28
CA SER A 282 15.38 1.54 13.41
C SER A 282 16.04 1.38 12.04
N LEU A 283 17.11 2.14 11.79
CA LEU A 283 17.92 1.99 10.59
C LEU A 283 18.57 0.59 10.51
N LEU A 284 18.92 0.00 11.66
CA LEU A 284 19.43 -1.36 11.70
C LEU A 284 18.38 -2.36 11.21
N THR A 285 17.11 -2.23 11.64
CA THR A 285 16.01 -3.08 11.16
C THR A 285 15.80 -2.91 9.65
N TYR A 286 15.91 -1.67 9.15
CA TYR A 286 15.87 -1.40 7.71
C TYR A 286 16.99 -2.14 6.97
N VAL A 287 18.25 -1.98 7.41
CA VAL A 287 19.41 -2.65 6.79
C VAL A 287 19.30 -4.16 6.85
N LEU A 288 18.84 -4.72 7.97
CA LEU A 288 18.66 -6.16 8.13
C LEU A 288 17.57 -6.73 7.22
N LEU A 289 16.51 -5.98 6.90
CA LEU A 289 15.48 -6.44 5.95
C LEU A 289 15.90 -6.19 4.50
N VAL A 290 16.45 -5.03 4.20
CA VAL A 290 16.76 -4.62 2.82
C VAL A 290 18.08 -5.22 2.32
N GLY A 291 19.05 -5.45 3.20
CA GLY A 291 20.33 -6.09 2.85
C GLY A 291 20.16 -7.48 2.22
N PRO A 292 19.45 -8.42 2.86
CA PRO A 292 19.16 -9.72 2.27
C PRO A 292 18.36 -9.62 0.96
N LEU A 293 17.36 -8.73 0.89
CA LEU A 293 16.59 -8.50 -0.34
C LEU A 293 17.53 -8.12 -1.51
N ILE A 294 18.43 -7.15 -1.30
CA ILE A 294 19.41 -6.73 -2.31
C ILE A 294 20.35 -7.87 -2.63
N PHE A 295 21.00 -8.45 -1.61
CA PHE A 295 22.03 -9.48 -1.80
C PHE A 295 21.51 -10.68 -2.59
N PHE A 296 20.40 -11.28 -2.14
CA PHE A 296 19.83 -12.44 -2.81
C PHE A 296 19.16 -12.09 -4.14
N GLY A 297 18.65 -10.86 -4.28
CA GLY A 297 18.10 -10.39 -5.56
C GLY A 297 19.15 -10.27 -6.65
N ILE A 298 20.34 -9.75 -6.34
CA ILE A 298 21.43 -9.67 -7.30
C ILE A 298 21.88 -11.07 -7.72
N LEU A 299 22.09 -11.98 -6.75
CA LEU A 299 22.49 -13.36 -7.03
C LEU A 299 21.47 -14.08 -7.92
N ALA A 300 20.17 -13.91 -7.63
CA ALA A 300 19.11 -14.53 -8.40
C ALA A 300 18.98 -13.93 -9.81
N PHE A 301 19.18 -12.62 -9.97
CA PHE A 301 19.20 -11.98 -11.30
C PHE A 301 20.32 -12.56 -12.16
N ASP A 302 21.51 -12.71 -11.59
CA ASP A 302 22.67 -13.27 -12.29
C ASP A 302 22.43 -14.71 -12.70
N ALA A 303 21.91 -15.53 -11.78
CA ALA A 303 21.56 -16.92 -12.05
C ALA A 303 20.47 -17.04 -13.12
N ALA A 304 19.51 -16.11 -13.17
CA ALA A 304 18.40 -16.15 -14.12
C ALA A 304 18.81 -15.76 -15.55
N SER A 305 19.91 -15.01 -15.72
CA SER A 305 20.30 -14.34 -16.99
C SER A 305 20.78 -15.23 -18.15
N GLY A 306 20.71 -16.57 -18.04
CA GLY A 306 21.29 -17.48 -19.05
C GLY A 306 20.42 -18.65 -19.57
N ALA A 307 19.39 -19.11 -18.84
CA ALA A 307 18.55 -20.26 -19.28
C ALA A 307 17.29 -20.52 -18.44
N PHE A 308 16.90 -19.65 -17.50
CA PHE A 308 15.91 -19.98 -16.46
C PHE A 308 14.45 -19.68 -16.81
N PHE A 309 14.04 -19.95 -18.06
CA PHE A 309 12.66 -19.74 -18.50
C PHE A 309 11.59 -20.47 -17.64
N PRO A 310 11.79 -21.74 -17.20
CA PRO A 310 10.80 -22.44 -16.40
C PRO A 310 10.55 -21.84 -15.01
N VAL A 311 11.59 -21.28 -14.38
CA VAL A 311 11.47 -20.72 -13.02
C VAL A 311 10.74 -19.38 -13.03
N GLY A 312 10.98 -18.55 -14.04
CA GLY A 312 10.20 -17.33 -14.25
C GLY A 312 8.72 -17.62 -14.51
N GLN A 313 8.42 -18.64 -15.32
CA GLN A 313 7.04 -19.10 -15.52
C GLN A 313 6.39 -19.61 -14.24
N LEU A 314 7.11 -20.40 -13.44
CA LEU A 314 6.61 -20.87 -12.14
C LEU A 314 6.28 -19.68 -11.22
N LEU A 315 7.16 -18.68 -11.15
CA LEU A 315 6.92 -17.47 -10.38
C LEU A 315 5.66 -16.72 -10.87
N TYR A 316 5.47 -16.61 -12.18
CA TYR A 316 4.26 -16.05 -12.77
C TYR A 316 2.99 -16.81 -12.37
N VAL A 317 3.04 -18.14 -12.38
CA VAL A 317 1.92 -19.00 -11.94
C VAL A 317 1.64 -18.84 -10.45
N ILE A 318 2.68 -18.74 -9.60
CA ILE A 318 2.51 -18.49 -8.17
C ILE A 318 1.81 -17.14 -7.93
N VAL A 319 2.25 -16.09 -8.64
CA VAL A 319 1.63 -14.75 -8.55
C VAL A 319 0.19 -14.78 -9.05
N ALA A 320 -0.10 -15.49 -10.15
CA ALA A 320 -1.45 -15.67 -10.66
C ALA A 320 -2.34 -16.41 -9.65
N GLY A 321 -1.82 -17.49 -9.05
CA GLY A 321 -2.50 -18.27 -8.02
C GLY A 321 -2.82 -17.42 -6.81
N PHE A 322 -1.85 -16.64 -6.31
CA PHE A 322 -2.07 -15.68 -5.24
C PHE A 322 -3.16 -14.66 -5.63
N GLY A 323 -3.04 -14.00 -6.79
CA GLY A 323 -3.98 -12.99 -7.28
C GLY A 323 -5.41 -13.50 -7.46
N SER A 324 -5.58 -14.80 -7.71
CA SER A 324 -6.90 -15.45 -7.86
C SER A 324 -7.48 -15.89 -6.52
N ALA A 325 -6.63 -16.28 -5.57
CA ALA A 325 -7.06 -16.96 -4.34
C ALA A 325 -7.21 -16.03 -3.13
N TRP A 326 -6.43 -14.96 -3.01
CA TRP A 326 -6.37 -14.18 -1.77
C TRP A 326 -7.69 -13.48 -1.46
N LEU A 327 -8.37 -12.92 -2.48
CA LEU A 327 -9.62 -12.18 -2.31
C LEU A 327 -10.76 -13.06 -1.79
N PRO A 328 -11.13 -14.19 -2.44
CA PRO A 328 -12.18 -15.06 -1.92
C PRO A 328 -11.83 -15.62 -0.53
N PHE A 329 -10.54 -15.90 -0.28
CA PHE A 329 -10.08 -16.35 1.04
C PHE A 329 -10.27 -15.29 2.12
N ALA A 330 -9.81 -14.05 1.88
CA ALA A 330 -9.93 -12.94 2.82
C ALA A 330 -11.40 -12.60 3.11
N SER A 331 -12.24 -12.53 2.08
CA SER A 331 -13.68 -12.31 2.21
C SER A 331 -14.35 -13.43 2.99
N GLY A 332 -14.06 -14.69 2.66
CA GLY A 332 -14.59 -15.85 3.36
C GLY A 332 -14.27 -15.83 4.86
N LEU A 333 -13.04 -15.47 5.24
CA LEU A 333 -12.64 -15.32 6.64
C LEU A 333 -13.41 -14.21 7.37
N ILE A 334 -13.63 -13.06 6.72
CA ILE A 334 -14.38 -11.94 7.31
C ILE A 334 -15.84 -12.31 7.49
N PHE A 335 -16.51 -12.84 6.46
CA PHE A 335 -17.91 -13.26 6.58
C PHE A 335 -18.10 -14.38 7.58
N TRP A 336 -17.15 -15.33 7.65
CA TRP A 336 -17.17 -16.37 8.68
C TRP A 336 -17.08 -15.81 10.10
N ALA A 337 -16.23 -14.80 10.32
CA ALA A 337 -16.11 -14.14 11.61
C ALA A 337 -17.42 -13.43 12.00
N VAL A 338 -18.04 -12.69 11.08
CA VAL A 338 -19.33 -12.00 11.27
C VAL A 338 -20.43 -13.00 11.65
N LEU A 339 -20.56 -14.10 10.89
CA LEU A 339 -21.56 -15.14 11.16
C LEU A 339 -21.36 -15.77 12.54
N ARG A 340 -20.11 -15.96 13.00
CA ARG A 340 -19.85 -16.50 14.34
C ARG A 340 -20.21 -15.52 15.46
N THR A 341 -20.01 -14.23 15.27
CA THR A 341 -20.32 -13.21 16.29
C THR A 341 -21.82 -12.98 16.45
N GLU A 342 -22.61 -13.18 15.39
CA GLU A 342 -24.08 -13.07 15.42
C GLU A 342 -24.79 -14.26 16.07
N TYR A 343 -24.07 -15.31 16.46
CA TYR A 343 -24.57 -16.26 17.44
C TYR A 343 -24.24 -15.73 18.83
N PRO A 344 -25.16 -15.03 19.51
CA PRO A 344 -25.00 -14.79 20.93
C PRO A 344 -24.98 -16.17 21.59
N VAL A 345 -23.78 -16.68 21.86
CA VAL A 345 -23.60 -17.64 22.93
C VAL A 345 -24.20 -16.91 24.12
N ARG A 346 -25.43 -17.29 24.48
CA ARG A 346 -26.14 -16.87 25.69
C ARG A 346 -25.16 -17.12 26.83
N ARG A 347 -24.28 -16.14 27.10
CA ARG A 347 -23.50 -16.08 28.32
C ARG A 347 -24.56 -15.90 29.36
N ARG A 348 -25.01 -17.04 29.92
CA ARG A 348 -25.85 -17.12 31.10
C ARG A 348 -25.24 -16.12 32.05
N ARG A 349 -25.93 -14.99 32.25
CA ARG A 349 -25.71 -14.12 33.38
C ARG A 349 -25.86 -15.04 34.58
N ARG A 350 -24.75 -15.54 35.12
CA ARG A 350 -24.71 -16.05 36.48
C ARG A 350 -24.91 -14.80 37.33
N VAL A 351 -26.17 -14.52 37.61
CA VAL A 351 -26.58 -13.71 38.75
C VAL A 351 -25.94 -14.39 39.95
N LYS A 352 -25.05 -13.69 40.64
CA LYS A 352 -24.67 -14.00 42.02
C LYS A 352 -25.30 -12.95 42.90
#